data_AF-M2YDQ8-F1
#
_entry.id   AF-M2YDQ8-F1
#
_cell.length_a   1.000
_cell.length_b   1.000
_cell.length_c   1.000
_cell.angle_alpha   90.00
_cell.angle_beta   90.00
_cell.angle_gamma   90.00
#
_symmetry.space_group_name_H-M   'P 1'
#
loop_
_entity.id
_entity.type
_entity.pdbx_description
1 polymer ?
#
loop_
_entity_poly.entity_id
_entity_poly.type
_entity_poly.pdbx_seq_one_letter_code
_entity_poly.pdbx_strand_id
1 'polypeptide(L)'
;MATFRDISSRSAFAAEIGWVSELGYLRGWGDGSFRPLSTIKRDAMAAVFHRMAGSPDFTAPGRSPFTDVRPGQQFYREMCWARERGLLNGWSDGTFRPLDPIDRNATCALFYRAAGSPAFTAPARSPFRDLTPRSAFYKEICWARSVGITTGWADGTFRPLESTARNAMAAFIRRFDLAVG
;
A
#
# COMPACT_ATOMS: atom_id res chain seq x y z
N MET A 1 -17.27 3.81 14.28
CA MET A 1 -16.53 2.59 13.85
C MET A 1 -17.36 1.72 12.92
N ALA A 2 -16.86 1.50 11.71
CA ALA A 2 -17.44 0.54 10.77
C ALA A 2 -17.34 -0.89 11.34
N THR A 3 -18.45 -1.63 11.33
CA THR A 3 -18.49 -3.05 11.71
C THR A 3 -18.58 -3.90 10.44
N PHE A 4 -17.73 -4.93 10.35
CA PHE A 4 -17.74 -5.87 9.24
C PHE A 4 -18.06 -7.28 9.75
N ARG A 5 -18.91 -8.00 9.01
CA ARG A 5 -19.38 -9.33 9.44
C ARG A 5 -18.27 -10.38 9.51
N ASP A 6 -17.18 -10.18 8.78
CA ASP A 6 -16.03 -11.07 8.68
C ASP A 6 -14.84 -10.59 9.53
N ILE A 7 -15.05 -9.61 10.42
CA ILE A 7 -14.05 -9.12 11.37
C ILE A 7 -14.55 -9.35 12.79
N SER A 8 -13.93 -10.31 13.48
CA SER A 8 -14.12 -10.49 14.91
C SER A 8 -13.46 -9.33 15.67
N SER A 9 -14.08 -8.85 16.75
CA SER A 9 -13.50 -7.87 17.67
C SER A 9 -12.22 -8.38 18.37
N ARG A 10 -11.97 -9.69 18.36
CA ARG A 10 -10.73 -10.30 18.86
C ARG A 10 -9.61 -10.38 17.81
N SER A 11 -9.86 -9.96 16.58
CA SER A 11 -8.82 -9.91 15.54
C SER A 11 -7.75 -8.89 15.91
N ALA A 12 -6.48 -9.27 15.77
CA ALA A 12 -5.34 -8.40 16.05
C ALA A 12 -5.31 -7.11 15.21
N PHE A 13 -6.08 -7.06 14.12
CA PHE A 13 -6.18 -5.90 13.22
C PHE A 13 -7.55 -5.19 13.27
N ALA A 14 -8.43 -5.56 14.20
CA ALA A 14 -9.80 -5.01 14.23
C ALA A 14 -9.80 -3.48 14.40
N ALA A 15 -8.91 -2.95 15.25
CA ALA A 15 -8.79 -1.52 15.50
C ALA A 15 -8.33 -0.76 14.25
N GLU A 16 -7.27 -1.25 13.59
CA GLU A 16 -6.73 -0.63 12.38
C GLU A 16 -7.72 -0.69 11.22
N ILE A 17 -8.41 -1.82 11.05
CA ILE A 17 -9.46 -1.99 10.03
C ILE A 17 -10.61 -1.01 10.26
N GLY A 18 -11.09 -0.88 11.51
CA GLY A 18 -12.12 0.07 11.87
C GLY A 18 -11.70 1.51 11.56
N TRP A 19 -10.47 1.87 11.91
CA TRP A 19 -9.92 3.21 11.71
C TRP A 19 -9.76 3.57 10.22
N VAL A 20 -9.13 2.71 9.40
CA VAL A 20 -8.97 3.01 7.95
C VAL A 20 -10.29 3.05 7.20
N SER A 21 -11.30 2.33 7.70
CA SER A 21 -12.64 2.32 7.12
C SER A 21 -13.41 3.59 7.49
N GLU A 22 -13.27 4.07 8.73
CA GLU A 22 -13.89 5.30 9.23
C GLU A 22 -13.36 6.53 8.50
N LEU A 23 -12.06 6.59 8.21
CA LEU A 23 -11.48 7.63 7.34
C LEU A 23 -11.74 7.39 5.85
N GLY A 24 -12.32 6.25 5.49
CA GLY A 24 -12.65 5.90 4.11
C GLY A 24 -11.45 5.60 3.22
N TYR A 25 -10.24 5.45 3.77
CA TYR A 25 -9.01 5.12 3.02
C TYR A 25 -9.10 3.73 2.40
N LEU A 26 -9.41 2.72 3.21
CA LEU A 26 -9.57 1.33 2.79
C LEU A 26 -10.96 0.84 3.20
N ARG A 27 -11.84 0.68 2.21
CA ARG A 27 -13.27 0.38 2.42
C ARG A 27 -13.56 -1.11 2.23
N GLY A 28 -14.61 -1.61 2.89
CA GLY A 28 -15.18 -2.93 2.62
C GLY A 28 -16.13 -2.93 1.42
N TRP A 29 -16.87 -4.02 1.28
CA TRP A 29 -17.85 -4.24 0.21
C TRP A 29 -19.27 -3.97 0.70
N GLY A 30 -20.20 -3.76 -0.24
CA GLY A 30 -21.63 -3.53 0.05
C GLY A 30 -22.33 -4.72 0.71
N ASP A 31 -21.71 -5.90 0.73
CA ASP A 31 -22.17 -7.09 1.45
C ASP A 31 -21.80 -7.09 2.95
N GLY A 32 -21.20 -6.00 3.45
CA GLY A 32 -20.76 -5.86 4.84
C GLY A 32 -19.46 -6.60 5.17
N SER A 33 -18.72 -7.09 4.17
CA SER A 33 -17.40 -7.73 4.36
C SER A 33 -16.23 -6.75 4.19
N PHE A 34 -15.14 -6.98 4.92
CA PHE A 34 -13.84 -6.30 4.72
C PHE A 34 -12.83 -7.15 3.97
N ARG A 35 -13.01 -8.47 3.94
CA ARG A 35 -12.16 -9.48 3.29
C ARG A 35 -10.69 -9.35 3.74
N PRO A 36 -10.41 -9.50 5.06
CA PRO A 36 -9.12 -9.15 5.66
C PRO A 36 -7.94 -9.92 5.07
N LEU A 37 -8.16 -11.18 4.70
CA LEU A 37 -7.12 -12.07 4.18
C LEU A 37 -6.97 -12.01 2.66
N SER A 38 -7.85 -11.30 1.95
CA SER A 38 -7.66 -11.06 0.52
C SER A 38 -6.49 -10.13 0.29
N THR A 39 -5.70 -10.41 -0.75
CA THR A 39 -4.60 -9.54 -1.16
C THR A 39 -5.15 -8.26 -1.78
N ILE A 40 -4.44 -7.15 -1.56
CA ILE A 40 -4.79 -5.88 -2.19
C ILE A 40 -4.10 -5.75 -3.55
N LYS A 41 -4.89 -5.35 -4.54
CA LYS A 41 -4.46 -5.15 -5.92
C LYS A 41 -3.85 -3.75 -6.11
N ARG A 42 -3.04 -3.59 -7.14
CA ARG A 42 -2.33 -2.33 -7.44
C ARG A 42 -3.26 -1.17 -7.79
N ASP A 43 -4.36 -1.43 -8.49
CA ASP A 43 -5.38 -0.43 -8.79
C ASP A 43 -6.06 0.13 -7.52
N ALA A 44 -6.45 -0.76 -6.62
CA ALA A 44 -7.03 -0.42 -5.34
C ALA A 44 -6.02 0.35 -4.49
N MET A 45 -4.73 0.02 -4.58
CA MET A 45 -3.68 0.76 -3.90
C MET A 45 -3.56 2.21 -4.38
N ALA A 46 -3.65 2.44 -5.70
CA ALA A 46 -3.67 3.79 -6.23
C ALA A 46 -4.84 4.61 -5.65
N ALA A 47 -6.01 3.99 -5.53
CA ALA A 47 -7.17 4.63 -4.93
C ALA A 47 -7.04 4.88 -3.43
N VAL A 48 -6.41 3.97 -2.68
CA VAL A 48 -6.11 4.18 -1.25
C VAL A 48 -5.24 5.41 -1.07
N PHE A 49 -4.13 5.52 -1.81
CA PHE A 49 -3.20 6.65 -1.68
C PHE A 49 -3.79 7.96 -2.18
N HIS A 50 -4.65 7.94 -3.22
CA HIS A 50 -5.38 9.13 -3.64
C HIS A 50 -6.30 9.65 -2.53
N ARG A 51 -7.01 8.76 -1.82
CA ARG A 51 -7.84 9.14 -0.67
C ARG A 51 -7.03 9.65 0.51
N MET A 52 -5.91 8.99 0.82
CA MET A 52 -4.99 9.45 1.88
C MET A 52 -4.44 10.85 1.59
N ALA A 53 -4.24 11.20 0.32
CA ALA A 53 -3.82 12.53 -0.11
C ALA A 53 -4.95 13.58 -0.11
N GLY A 54 -6.12 13.27 0.45
CA GLY A 54 -7.27 14.18 0.50
C GLY A 54 -8.16 14.14 -0.74
N SER A 55 -8.02 13.11 -1.58
CA SER A 55 -8.75 12.97 -2.85
C SER A 55 -8.62 14.20 -3.77
N PRO A 56 -7.39 14.67 -4.07
CA PRO A 56 -7.18 15.89 -4.83
C PRO A 56 -7.84 15.80 -6.20
N ASP A 57 -8.38 16.94 -6.66
CA ASP A 57 -8.90 17.06 -8.01
C ASP A 57 -7.82 16.70 -9.03
N PHE A 58 -8.16 15.78 -9.93
CA PHE A 58 -7.25 15.28 -10.94
C PHE A 58 -8.01 14.91 -12.20
N THR A 59 -7.64 15.54 -13.31
CA THR A 59 -8.19 15.23 -14.63
C THR A 59 -7.31 14.18 -15.30
N ALA A 60 -7.81 12.95 -15.37
CA ALA A 60 -7.10 11.88 -16.05
C ALA A 60 -7.03 12.15 -17.57
N PRO A 61 -5.93 11.77 -18.24
CA PRO A 61 -5.79 12.01 -19.67
C PRO A 61 -6.82 11.22 -20.48
N GLY A 62 -7.28 11.79 -21.59
CA GLY A 62 -8.21 11.11 -22.51
C GLY A 62 -7.59 9.86 -23.17
N ARG A 63 -6.26 9.83 -23.31
CA ARG A 63 -5.50 8.64 -23.73
C ARG A 63 -4.75 8.07 -22.53
N SER A 64 -4.93 6.78 -22.27
CA SER A 64 -4.23 6.11 -21.18
C SER A 64 -2.71 6.15 -21.36
N PRO A 65 -1.94 6.43 -20.29
CA PRO A 65 -0.49 6.28 -20.31
C PRO A 65 -0.07 4.81 -20.22
N PHE A 66 -1.00 3.88 -19.96
CA PHE A 66 -0.73 2.45 -19.88
C PHE A 66 -1.50 1.67 -20.95
N THR A 67 -0.87 0.63 -21.47
CA THR A 67 -1.41 -0.21 -22.55
C THR A 67 -2.51 -1.16 -22.09
N ASP A 68 -2.54 -1.51 -20.81
CA ASP A 68 -3.47 -2.45 -20.16
C ASP A 68 -4.56 -1.76 -19.31
N VAL A 69 -4.68 -0.43 -19.41
CA VAL A 69 -5.64 0.38 -18.66
C VAL A 69 -6.42 1.25 -19.63
N ARG A 70 -7.76 1.21 -19.58
CA ARG A 70 -8.65 1.98 -20.46
C ARG A 70 -9.24 3.19 -19.73
N PRO A 71 -9.41 4.34 -20.41
CA PRO A 71 -10.19 5.46 -19.87
C PRO A 71 -11.58 5.00 -19.39
N GLY A 72 -12.01 5.50 -18.23
CA GLY A 72 -13.30 5.17 -17.63
C GLY A 72 -13.35 3.83 -16.87
N GLN A 73 -12.31 2.99 -16.92
CA GLN A 73 -12.27 1.78 -16.09
C GLN A 73 -12.14 2.12 -14.60
N GLN A 74 -12.50 1.17 -13.72
CA GLN A 74 -12.38 1.36 -12.27
C GLN A 74 -10.96 1.82 -11.88
N PHE A 75 -10.90 2.86 -11.04
CA PHE A 75 -9.68 3.51 -10.57
C PHE A 75 -8.77 4.11 -11.65
N TYR A 76 -9.24 4.28 -12.89
CA TYR A 76 -8.45 4.88 -13.99
C TYR A 76 -7.79 6.19 -13.59
N ARG A 77 -8.58 7.08 -12.98
CA ARG A 77 -8.15 8.39 -12.54
C ARG A 77 -7.06 8.29 -11.47
N GLU A 78 -7.27 7.44 -10.48
CA GLU A 78 -6.36 7.24 -9.35
C GLU A 78 -5.05 6.57 -9.80
N MET A 79 -5.10 5.63 -10.75
CA MET A 79 -3.90 5.04 -11.36
C MET A 79 -3.08 6.07 -12.14
N CYS A 80 -3.73 6.92 -12.94
CA CYS A 80 -3.07 8.00 -13.66
C CYS A 80 -2.47 9.04 -12.69
N TRP A 81 -3.22 9.42 -11.65
CA TRP A 81 -2.74 10.31 -10.60
C TRP A 81 -1.53 9.73 -9.86
N ALA A 82 -1.58 8.45 -9.48
CA ALA A 82 -0.49 7.79 -8.78
C ALA A 82 0.78 7.71 -9.64
N ARG A 83 0.63 7.55 -10.96
CA ARG A 83 1.74 7.66 -11.92
C ARG A 83 2.33 9.06 -11.93
N GLU A 84 1.49 10.08 -12.06
CA GLU A 84 1.93 11.49 -12.11
C GLU A 84 2.66 11.91 -10.84
N ARG A 85 2.21 11.43 -9.67
CA ARG A 85 2.87 11.65 -8.39
C ARG A 85 4.10 10.78 -8.16
N GLY A 86 4.47 9.91 -9.11
CA GLY A 86 5.61 9.01 -8.99
C GLY A 86 5.43 7.88 -7.97
N LEU A 87 4.20 7.66 -7.49
CA LEU A 87 3.87 6.66 -6.47
C LEU A 87 3.87 5.24 -7.07
N LEU A 88 3.15 5.06 -8.18
CA LEU A 88 3.02 3.80 -8.92
C LEU A 88 3.22 4.04 -10.43
N ASN A 89 4.41 3.73 -10.94
CA ASN A 89 4.82 4.09 -12.31
C ASN A 89 4.44 3.09 -13.40
N GLY A 90 4.05 1.87 -13.02
CA GLY A 90 3.91 0.73 -13.95
C GLY A 90 5.26 0.09 -14.29
N TRP A 91 5.31 -0.61 -15.42
CA TRP A 91 6.47 -1.32 -15.94
C TRP A 91 6.99 -0.71 -17.23
N SER A 92 8.23 -1.06 -17.60
CA SER A 92 8.90 -0.58 -18.81
C SER A 92 8.22 -1.03 -20.11
N ASP A 93 7.38 -2.07 -20.04
CA ASP A 93 6.54 -2.55 -21.15
C ASP A 93 5.28 -1.67 -21.38
N GLY A 94 5.11 -0.61 -20.59
CA GLY A 94 3.97 0.29 -20.67
C GLY A 94 2.72 -0.19 -19.92
N THR A 95 2.79 -1.28 -19.14
CA THR A 95 1.66 -1.80 -18.36
C THR A 95 1.60 -1.22 -16.94
N PHE A 96 0.41 -1.16 -16.35
CA PHE A 96 0.20 -0.84 -14.93
C PHE A 96 -0.06 -2.08 -14.07
N ARG A 97 -0.51 -3.17 -14.69
CA ARG A 97 -0.93 -4.44 -14.09
C ARG A 97 -1.92 -4.24 -12.93
N PRO A 98 -3.10 -3.66 -13.22
CA PRO A 98 -4.02 -3.18 -12.18
C PRO A 98 -4.49 -4.29 -11.25
N LEU A 99 -4.68 -5.50 -11.79
CA LEU A 99 -5.25 -6.62 -11.05
C LEU A 99 -4.21 -7.48 -10.32
N ASP A 100 -2.93 -7.20 -10.51
CA ASP A 100 -1.85 -7.90 -9.80
C ASP A 100 -1.87 -7.48 -8.32
N PRO A 101 -1.66 -8.43 -7.39
CA PRO A 101 -1.39 -8.10 -6.00
C PRO A 101 -0.15 -7.23 -5.84
N ILE A 102 -0.11 -6.42 -4.78
CA ILE A 102 1.11 -5.69 -4.40
C ILE A 102 1.88 -6.42 -3.30
N ASP A 103 3.15 -6.68 -3.58
CA ASP A 103 4.06 -7.30 -2.62
C ASP A 103 4.46 -6.34 -1.50
N ARG A 104 4.92 -6.91 -0.38
CA ARG A 104 5.27 -6.14 0.81
C ARG A 104 6.44 -5.19 0.61
N ASN A 105 7.43 -5.57 -0.19
CA ASN A 105 8.56 -4.70 -0.52
C ASN A 105 8.10 -3.46 -1.31
N ALA A 106 7.25 -3.66 -2.32
CA ALA A 106 6.67 -2.60 -3.13
C ALA A 106 5.73 -1.72 -2.31
N THR A 107 5.02 -2.29 -1.34
CA THR A 107 4.23 -1.55 -0.35
C THR A 107 5.11 -0.59 0.45
N CYS A 108 6.26 -1.02 0.99
CA CYS A 108 7.18 -0.12 1.70
C CYS A 108 7.73 0.97 0.79
N ALA A 109 8.07 0.62 -0.46
CA ALA A 109 8.53 1.60 -1.44
C ALA A 109 7.48 2.68 -1.73
N LEU A 110 6.21 2.27 -1.79
CA LEU A 110 5.09 3.18 -2.01
C LEU A 110 4.90 4.15 -0.83
N PHE A 111 4.91 3.65 0.41
CA PHE A 111 4.83 4.51 1.60
C PHE A 111 6.03 5.46 1.71
N TYR A 112 7.24 5.00 1.37
CA TYR A 112 8.43 5.86 1.36
C TYR A 112 8.29 7.01 0.36
N ARG A 113 7.79 6.75 -0.85
CA ARG A 113 7.53 7.80 -1.84
C ARG A 113 6.42 8.75 -1.38
N ALA A 114 5.37 8.21 -0.76
CA ALA A 114 4.28 9.02 -0.22
C ALA A 114 4.72 9.95 0.92
N ALA A 115 5.75 9.56 1.70
CA ALA A 115 6.40 10.41 2.69
C ALA A 115 7.37 11.45 2.08
N GLY A 116 7.41 11.60 0.75
CA GLY A 116 8.31 12.53 0.08
C GLY A 116 9.73 12.01 -0.12
N SER A 117 9.94 10.68 -0.05
CA SER A 117 11.26 10.04 -0.20
C SER A 117 12.33 10.61 0.77
N PRO A 118 12.09 10.59 2.09
CA PRO A 118 12.96 11.21 3.07
C PRO A 118 14.40 10.68 2.99
N ALA A 119 15.38 11.55 3.24
CA ALA A 119 16.78 11.14 3.29
C ALA A 119 16.98 10.04 4.34
N PHE A 120 17.41 8.86 3.90
CA PHE A 120 17.60 7.71 4.77
C PHE A 120 18.74 6.85 4.24
N THR A 121 19.69 6.52 5.12
CA THR A 121 20.78 5.59 4.83
C THR A 121 20.45 4.24 5.43
N ALA A 122 20.30 3.23 4.58
CA ALA A 122 20.04 1.87 5.04
C ALA A 122 21.27 1.28 5.76
N PRO A 123 21.06 0.47 6.82
CA PRO A 123 22.18 -0.13 7.53
C PRO A 123 22.92 -1.16 6.65
N ALA A 124 24.23 -1.32 6.86
CA ALA A 124 25.01 -2.36 6.17
C ALA A 124 24.59 -3.78 6.58
N ARG A 125 24.10 -3.94 7.83
CA ARG A 125 23.54 -5.19 8.34
C ARG A 125 22.02 -5.09 8.38
N SER A 126 21.36 -6.06 7.73
CA SER A 126 19.90 -6.11 7.69
C SER A 126 19.27 -6.33 9.07
N PRO A 127 18.19 -5.58 9.40
CA PRO A 127 17.37 -5.88 10.57
C PRO A 127 16.47 -7.11 10.36
N PHE A 128 16.36 -7.61 9.12
CA PHE A 128 15.57 -8.79 8.76
C PHE A 128 16.46 -9.90 8.21
N ARG A 129 16.23 -11.14 8.64
CA ARG A 129 17.08 -12.31 8.33
C ARG A 129 17.03 -12.74 6.86
N ASP A 130 15.94 -12.42 6.17
CA ASP A 130 15.65 -12.78 4.78
C ASP A 130 15.93 -11.64 3.78
N LEU A 131 16.59 -10.57 4.24
CA LEU A 131 16.98 -9.44 3.40
C LEU A 131 18.49 -9.19 3.46
N THR A 132 19.02 -8.70 2.34
CA THR A 132 20.39 -8.21 2.23
C THR A 132 20.37 -6.79 1.66
N PRO A 133 21.47 -6.02 1.75
CA PRO A 133 21.56 -4.70 1.11
C PRO A 133 21.31 -4.69 -0.40
N ARG A 134 21.36 -5.84 -1.07
CA ARG A 134 21.06 -6.01 -2.51
C ARG A 134 19.59 -6.33 -2.81
N SER A 135 18.77 -6.59 -1.78
CA SER A 135 17.35 -6.89 -1.96
C SER A 135 16.59 -5.69 -2.54
N ALA A 136 15.62 -5.95 -3.43
CA ALA A 136 14.78 -4.90 -3.98
C ALA A 136 14.06 -4.13 -2.87
N PHE A 137 14.08 -2.79 -2.97
CA PHE A 137 13.50 -1.86 -2.01
C PHE A 137 14.06 -1.98 -0.58
N TYR A 138 15.29 -2.50 -0.41
CA TYR A 138 15.90 -2.68 0.91
C TYR A 138 15.94 -1.39 1.74
N LYS A 139 16.27 -0.25 1.10
CA LYS A 139 16.31 1.05 1.76
C LYS A 139 14.94 1.44 2.30
N GLU A 140 13.90 1.32 1.48
CA GLU A 140 12.53 1.68 1.82
C GLU A 140 11.93 0.77 2.89
N ILE A 141 12.26 -0.53 2.86
CA ILE A 141 11.90 -1.49 3.91
C ILE A 141 12.59 -1.12 5.24
N CYS A 142 13.89 -0.80 5.21
CA CYS A 142 14.63 -0.42 6.41
C CYS A 142 14.13 0.91 6.99
N TRP A 143 13.80 1.89 6.15
CA TRP A 143 13.17 3.12 6.58
C TRP A 143 11.81 2.85 7.22
N ALA A 144 10.95 2.07 6.55
CA ALA A 144 9.63 1.71 7.09
C ALA A 144 9.76 1.01 8.45
N ARG A 145 10.81 0.22 8.65
CA ARG A 145 11.11 -0.41 9.95
C ARG A 145 11.59 0.59 10.99
N SER A 146 12.41 1.57 10.62
CA SER A 146 12.97 2.56 11.54
C SER A 146 11.92 3.53 12.07
N VAL A 147 10.91 3.87 11.26
CA VAL A 147 9.79 4.74 11.67
C VAL A 147 8.55 3.96 12.13
N GLY A 148 8.64 2.63 12.26
CA GLY A 148 7.57 1.81 12.85
C GLY A 148 6.40 1.46 11.93
N ILE A 149 6.45 1.80 10.63
CA ILE A 149 5.45 1.40 9.63
C ILE A 149 5.37 -0.13 9.49
N THR A 150 6.51 -0.81 9.58
CA THR A 150 6.57 -2.28 9.55
C THR A 150 7.43 -2.84 10.67
N THR A 151 7.04 -4.01 11.18
CA THR A 151 7.74 -4.71 12.26
C THR A 151 8.37 -6.03 11.80
N GLY A 152 7.99 -6.54 10.63
CA GLY A 152 8.27 -7.92 10.21
C GLY A 152 7.50 -8.95 11.05
N TRP A 153 7.97 -10.20 11.00
CA TRP A 153 7.45 -11.32 11.77
C TRP A 153 8.31 -11.62 12.99
N ALA A 154 7.74 -12.34 13.94
CA ALA A 154 8.41 -12.77 15.17
C ALA A 154 9.66 -13.64 14.91
N ASP A 155 9.73 -14.32 13.76
CA ASP A 155 10.88 -15.11 13.32
C ASP A 155 12.06 -14.25 12.80
N GLY A 156 11.89 -12.92 12.76
CA GLY A 156 12.88 -11.96 12.27
C GLY A 156 12.89 -11.79 10.75
N THR A 157 11.87 -12.26 10.02
CA THR A 157 11.75 -12.10 8.56
C THR A 157 10.86 -10.93 8.16
N PHE A 158 10.98 -10.47 6.91
CA PHE A 158 10.14 -9.43 6.29
C PHE A 158 9.26 -9.95 5.13
N ARG A 159 9.62 -11.08 4.53
CA ARG A 159 8.88 -11.77 3.47
C ARG A 159 8.55 -10.84 2.30
N PRO A 160 9.60 -10.31 1.62
CA PRO A 160 9.45 -9.17 0.71
C PRO A 160 8.52 -9.41 -0.48
N LEU A 161 8.46 -10.65 -0.96
CA LEU A 161 7.68 -11.07 -2.13
C LEU A 161 6.33 -11.70 -1.77
N GLU A 162 5.95 -11.70 -0.48
CA GLU A 162 4.58 -12.05 -0.11
C GLU A 162 3.65 -10.89 -0.49
N SER A 163 2.54 -11.23 -1.14
CA SER A 163 1.49 -10.26 -1.45
C SER A 163 0.82 -9.75 -0.17
N THR A 164 0.50 -8.45 -0.14
CA THR A 164 -0.01 -7.81 1.07
C THR A 164 -1.50 -8.04 1.23
N ALA A 165 -1.89 -8.70 2.32
CA ALA A 165 -3.29 -8.85 2.72
C ALA A 165 -3.90 -7.53 3.20
N ARG A 166 -5.22 -7.36 3.04
CA ARG A 166 -5.93 -6.12 3.37
C ARG A 166 -5.87 -5.75 4.85
N ASN A 167 -5.88 -6.73 5.75
CA ASN A 167 -5.69 -6.49 7.19
C ASN A 167 -4.30 -5.93 7.51
N ALA A 168 -3.26 -6.50 6.92
CA ALA A 168 -1.89 -6.01 7.05
C ALA A 168 -1.80 -4.60 6.48
N MET A 169 -2.41 -4.34 5.31
CA MET A 169 -2.47 -3.00 4.73
C MET A 169 -3.12 -1.98 5.66
N ALA A 170 -4.21 -2.34 6.36
CA ALA A 170 -4.80 -1.46 7.37
C ALA A 170 -3.80 -1.07 8.46
N ALA A 171 -2.99 -2.03 8.93
CA ALA A 171 -1.92 -1.75 9.89
C ALA A 171 -0.80 -0.88 9.30
N PHE A 172 -0.38 -1.11 8.06
CA PHE A 172 0.59 -0.25 7.38
C PHE A 172 0.10 1.20 7.30
N ILE A 173 -1.15 1.42 6.87
CA ILE A 173 -1.75 2.76 6.75
C ILE A 173 -1.83 3.43 8.13
N ARG A 174 -2.33 2.73 9.15
CA ARG A 174 -2.44 3.30 10.50
C ARG A 174 -1.08 3.69 11.08
N ARG A 175 -0.06 2.84 10.89
CA ARG A 175 1.29 3.12 11.40
C ARG A 175 1.98 4.22 10.62
N PHE A 176 1.72 4.31 9.31
CA PHE A 176 2.20 5.42 8.49
C PHE A 176 1.61 6.75 8.99
N ASP A 177 0.30 6.82 9.17
CA ASP A 177 -0.37 7.99 9.73
C ASP A 177 0.23 8.43 11.07
N LEU A 178 0.49 7.49 11.98
CA LEU A 178 1.14 7.80 13.27
C LEU A 178 2.62 8.22 13.15
N ALA A 179 3.31 7.82 12.08
CA ALA A 179 4.74 8.05 11.90
C ALA A 179 5.06 9.35 11.16
N VAL A 180 4.17 9.80 10.27
CA VAL A 180 4.42 10.96 9.39
C VAL A 180 3.26 11.97 9.32
N GLY A 181 2.10 11.66 9.92
CA GLY A 181 0.91 12.53 9.94
C GLY A 181 0.92 13.55 11.07
#